data_AF-A0A9P6V1S9-F1
#
_entry.id   AF-A0A9P6V1S9-F1
#
_cell.length_a   1.000
_cell.length_b   1.000
_cell.length_c   1.000
_cell.angle_alpha   90.00
_cell.angle_beta   90.00
_cell.angle_gamma   90.00
#
_symmetry.space_group_name_H-M   'P 1'
#
loop_
_entity.id
_entity.type
_entity.pdbx_description
1 polymer ?
#
loop_
_entity_poly.entity_id
_entity_poly.type
_entity_poly.pdbx_seq_one_letter_code
_entity_poly.pdbx_strand_id
1 'polypeptide(L)'
;MAVNAARVESLRDNINRPTRVISYPKNPDGTPVYTSEFFGENVFHLQQIAKALPKPAYASFLKQMRGRQALETTHLLEEGSIGVVAKPWTVPQTGTTAEKHDAFLTLKSTYTAAGEETTAIDAFSGSQLLQAEPDASSFPSGGMRSTFEARGYTVWDTTSP
;
A
#
# COMPACT_ATOMS: atom_id res chain seq x y z
N MET A 1 4.65 38.59 34.07
CA MET A 1 4.45 37.16 33.78
C MET A 1 3.94 37.04 32.35
N ALA A 2 4.81 36.66 31.41
CA ALA A 2 4.38 36.44 30.03
C ALA A 2 3.54 35.17 29.99
N VAL A 3 2.22 35.33 29.80
CA VAL A 3 1.31 34.20 29.60
C VAL A 3 1.75 33.49 28.32
N ASN A 4 1.91 32.17 28.39
CA ASN A 4 2.35 31.37 27.26
C ASN A 4 1.28 31.44 26.14
N ALA A 5 1.52 32.29 25.14
CA ALA A 5 0.55 32.65 24.11
C ALA A 5 0.01 31.42 23.35
N ALA A 6 0.88 30.44 23.07
CA ALA A 6 0.50 29.18 22.42
C ALA A 6 -0.50 28.35 23.24
N ARG A 7 -0.43 28.40 24.57
CA ARG A 7 -1.41 27.73 25.44
C ARG A 7 -2.77 28.41 25.35
N VAL A 8 -2.81 29.74 25.28
CA VAL A 8 -4.08 30.48 25.18
C VAL A 8 -4.71 30.29 23.80
N GLU A 9 -3.90 30.24 22.75
CA GLU A 9 -4.33 29.96 21.38
C GLU A 9 -4.90 28.55 21.22
N SER A 10 -4.20 27.50 21.70
CA SER A 10 -4.72 26.13 21.66
C SER A 10 -6.02 25.94 22.45
N LEU A 11 -6.21 26.65 23.57
CA LEU A 11 -7.47 26.65 24.32
C LEU A 11 -8.60 27.32 23.53
N ARG A 12 -8.34 28.43 22.86
CA ARG A 12 -9.32 29.11 21.99
C ARG A 12 -9.69 28.25 20.79
N ASP A 13 -8.71 27.62 20.15
CA ASP A 13 -8.94 26.73 19.01
C ASP A 13 -9.78 25.51 19.39
N ASN A 14 -9.55 24.95 20.58
CA ASN A 14 -10.32 23.80 21.04
C ASN A 14 -11.78 24.20 21.35
N ILE A 15 -11.99 25.35 22.00
CA ILE A 15 -13.34 25.87 22.30
C ILE A 15 -14.10 26.22 21.02
N ASN A 16 -13.41 26.77 20.02
CA ASN A 16 -14.03 27.23 18.77
C ASN A 16 -14.01 26.17 17.66
N ARG A 17 -13.55 24.94 17.93
CA ARG A 17 -13.45 23.91 16.90
C ARG A 17 -14.86 23.51 16.44
N PRO A 18 -15.23 23.72 15.17
CA PRO A 18 -16.53 23.30 14.69
C PRO A 18 -16.65 21.77 14.80
N THR A 19 -17.82 21.30 15.20
CA THR A 19 -18.12 19.86 15.20
C THR A 19 -17.98 19.32 13.78
N ARG A 20 -17.25 18.22 13.62
CA ARG A 20 -17.14 17.56 12.33
C ARG A 20 -18.53 17.03 11.93
N VAL A 21 -19.10 17.59 10.87
CA VAL A 21 -20.30 17.04 10.24
C VAL A 21 -19.87 15.86 9.39
N ILE A 22 -20.30 14.66 9.78
CA ILE A 22 -20.02 13.42 9.03
C ILE A 22 -21.23 13.13 8.16
N SER A 23 -21.05 13.15 6.85
CA SER A 23 -22.05 12.69 5.89
C SER A 23 -21.94 11.18 5.73
N TYR A 24 -23.00 10.45 6.03
CA TYR A 24 -23.08 9.02 5.72
C TYR A 24 -23.46 8.81 4.25
N PRO A 25 -23.00 7.72 3.62
CA PRO A 25 -23.38 7.36 2.26
C PRO A 25 -24.90 7.19 2.16
N LYS A 26 -25.49 7.79 1.13
CA LYS A 26 -26.93 7.76 0.84
C LYS A 26 -27.16 7.33 -0.61
N ASN A 27 -28.24 6.61 -0.84
CA ASN A 27 -28.72 6.27 -2.17
C ASN A 27 -29.19 7.53 -2.91
N PRO A 28 -29.34 7.47 -4.25
CA PRO A 28 -29.93 8.57 -5.03
C PRO A 28 -31.28 9.06 -4.49
N ASP A 29 -32.04 8.16 -3.85
CA ASP A 29 -33.35 8.44 -3.25
C ASP A 29 -33.27 9.07 -1.84
N GLY A 30 -32.07 9.35 -1.34
CA GLY A 30 -31.83 10.00 -0.04
C GLY A 30 -31.88 9.05 1.18
N THR A 31 -32.22 7.78 0.98
CA THR A 31 -32.17 6.74 2.02
C THR A 31 -30.73 6.40 2.41
N PRO A 32 -30.44 6.02 3.67
CA PRO A 32 -29.12 5.55 4.06
C PRO A 32 -28.76 4.27 3.30
N VAL A 33 -27.50 4.18 2.88
CA VAL A 33 -26.95 2.97 2.24
C VAL A 33 -26.80 1.87 3.28
N TYR A 34 -27.12 0.62 2.92
CA TYR A 34 -26.87 -0.51 3.81
C TYR A 34 -25.38 -0.71 4.03
N THR A 35 -24.97 -1.01 5.27
CA THR A 35 -23.56 -1.22 5.62
C THR A 35 -22.89 -2.26 4.73
N SER A 36 -23.61 -3.30 4.33
CA SER A 36 -23.10 -4.34 3.42
C SER A 36 -22.67 -3.85 2.04
N GLU A 37 -23.15 -2.69 1.58
CA GLU A 37 -22.85 -2.18 0.23
C GLU A 37 -21.48 -1.47 0.16
N PHE A 38 -21.05 -0.81 1.24
CA PHE A 38 -19.75 -0.12 1.31
C PHE A 38 -18.73 -0.81 2.22
N PHE A 39 -19.16 -1.79 3.03
CA PHE A 39 -18.26 -2.52 3.92
C PHE A 39 -17.19 -3.27 3.12
N GLY A 40 -15.93 -2.99 3.42
CA GLY A 40 -14.80 -3.66 2.76
C GLY A 40 -14.60 -3.26 1.30
N GLU A 41 -15.17 -2.16 0.83
CA GLU A 41 -15.00 -1.69 -0.57
C GLU A 41 -13.52 -1.43 -0.93
N ASN A 42 -12.71 -1.02 0.05
CA ASN A 42 -11.28 -0.74 -0.10
C ASN A 42 -10.37 -1.89 0.38
N VAL A 43 -10.90 -3.11 0.49
CA VAL A 43 -10.15 -4.31 0.92
C VAL A 43 -10.09 -5.28 -0.26
N PHE A 44 -8.92 -5.87 -0.52
CA PHE A 44 -8.71 -6.72 -1.68
C PHE A 44 -9.09 -8.18 -1.39
N HIS A 45 -10.41 -8.42 -1.28
CA HIS A 45 -10.96 -9.73 -0.88
C HIS A 45 -10.68 -10.84 -1.90
N LEU A 46 -10.76 -12.10 -1.43
CA LEU A 46 -10.67 -13.30 -2.28
C LEU A 46 -11.59 -13.27 -3.52
N GLN A 47 -12.78 -12.68 -3.40
CA GLN A 47 -13.70 -12.55 -4.54
C GLN A 47 -13.19 -11.57 -5.60
N GLN A 48 -12.53 -10.48 -5.19
CA GLN A 48 -11.90 -9.54 -6.11
C GLN A 48 -10.64 -10.15 -6.73
N ILE A 49 -9.82 -10.84 -5.93
CA ILE A 49 -8.67 -11.60 -6.42
C ILE A 49 -9.10 -12.65 -7.45
N ALA A 50 -10.20 -13.37 -7.21
CA ALA A 50 -10.72 -14.36 -8.16
C ALA A 50 -11.21 -13.75 -9.49
N LYS A 51 -11.62 -12.47 -9.48
CA LYS A 51 -12.00 -11.73 -10.70
C LYS A 51 -10.77 -11.17 -11.42
N ALA A 52 -9.76 -10.74 -10.68
CA ALA A 52 -8.54 -10.14 -11.21
C ALA A 52 -7.57 -11.19 -11.78
N LEU A 53 -7.53 -12.40 -11.22
CA LEU A 53 -6.54 -13.41 -11.59
C LEU A 53 -7.10 -14.49 -12.52
N PRO A 54 -6.29 -14.99 -13.48
CA PRO A 54 -6.59 -16.22 -14.19
C PRO A 54 -6.84 -17.39 -13.23
N LYS A 55 -7.77 -18.28 -13.58
CA LYS A 55 -8.09 -19.51 -12.82
C LYS A 55 -6.85 -20.28 -12.29
N PRO A 56 -5.79 -20.53 -13.10
CA PRO A 56 -4.61 -21.25 -12.59
C PRO A 56 -3.84 -20.45 -11.53
N ALA A 57 -3.70 -19.12 -11.70
CA ALA A 57 -3.04 -18.25 -10.74
C ALA A 57 -3.82 -18.16 -9.42
N TYR A 58 -5.15 -18.01 -9.48
CA TYR A 58 -6.00 -18.02 -8.29
C TYR A 58 -5.95 -19.36 -7.54
N ALA A 59 -5.94 -20.48 -8.25
CA ALA A 59 -5.81 -21.81 -7.63
C ALA A 59 -4.45 -21.99 -6.93
N SER A 60 -3.38 -21.42 -7.49
CA SER A 60 -2.05 -21.39 -6.86
C SER A 60 -2.07 -20.53 -5.59
N PHE A 61 -2.63 -19.33 -5.68
CA PHE A 61 -2.78 -18.40 -4.56
C PHE A 61 -3.52 -19.04 -3.37
N LEU A 62 -4.64 -19.73 -3.61
CA LEU A 62 -5.38 -20.43 -2.56
C LEU A 62 -4.57 -21.55 -1.89
N LYS A 63 -3.65 -22.21 -2.61
CA LYS A 63 -2.76 -23.23 -2.03
C LYS A 63 -1.67 -22.59 -1.17
N GLN A 64 -1.14 -21.45 -1.62
CA GLN A 64 -0.13 -20.66 -0.88
C GLN A 64 -0.71 -20.10 0.43
N MET A 65 -1.91 -19.51 0.39
CA MET A 65 -2.60 -19.00 1.59
C MET A 65 -2.89 -20.11 2.63
N ARG A 66 -3.07 -21.36 2.19
CA ARG A 66 -3.25 -22.53 3.06
C ARG A 66 -1.93 -23.11 3.60
N GLY A 67 -0.79 -22.44 3.36
CA GLY A 67 0.53 -22.84 3.83
C GLY A 67 1.12 -24.06 3.13
N ARG A 68 0.59 -24.45 1.95
CA ARG A 68 1.03 -25.68 1.26
C ARG A 68 2.20 -25.47 0.30
N GLN A 69 2.49 -24.23 -0.08
CA GLN A 69 3.51 -23.89 -1.10
C GLN A 69 4.10 -22.49 -0.85
N ALA A 70 5.35 -22.29 -1.31
CA ALA A 70 5.99 -20.98 -1.32
C ALA A 70 5.31 -20.03 -2.34
N LEU A 71 5.41 -18.72 -2.07
CA LEU A 71 4.90 -17.66 -2.94
C LEU A 71 5.73 -17.58 -4.23
N GLU A 72 5.18 -18.10 -5.33
CA GLU A 72 5.66 -17.86 -6.68
C GLU A 72 5.13 -16.49 -7.14
N THR A 73 5.98 -15.47 -7.05
CA THR A 73 5.65 -14.05 -7.34
C THR A 73 5.29 -13.79 -8.80
N THR A 74 5.69 -14.68 -9.71
CA THR A 74 5.51 -14.55 -11.17
C THR A 74 4.04 -14.59 -11.61
N HIS A 75 3.19 -15.35 -10.93
CA HIS A 75 1.83 -15.61 -11.40
C HIS A 75 0.76 -14.66 -10.85
N LEU A 76 1.09 -13.90 -9.81
CA LEU A 76 0.07 -13.16 -9.07
C LEU A 76 -0.37 -11.88 -9.78
N LEU A 77 0.43 -11.27 -10.67
CA LEU A 77 0.22 -9.86 -11.03
C LEU A 77 0.73 -9.45 -12.42
N GLU A 78 0.72 -10.35 -13.41
CA GLU A 78 1.21 -9.98 -14.76
C GLU A 78 0.23 -9.08 -15.55
N GLU A 79 -1.03 -8.96 -15.14
CA GLU A 79 -1.99 -8.05 -15.78
C GLU A 79 -2.69 -7.16 -14.75
N GLY A 80 -2.49 -5.85 -14.93
CA GLY A 80 -2.93 -4.80 -14.04
C GLY A 80 -4.43 -4.83 -13.77
N SER A 81 -4.79 -4.88 -12.49
CA SER A 81 -6.15 -4.62 -12.01
C SER A 81 -6.18 -4.20 -10.54
N ILE A 82 -5.05 -3.87 -9.92
CA ILE A 82 -5.03 -3.32 -8.57
C ILE A 82 -5.01 -1.80 -8.70
N GLY A 83 -6.20 -1.23 -8.97
CA GLY A 83 -6.44 0.22 -8.93
C GLY A 83 -6.50 0.78 -7.51
N VAL A 84 -6.20 -0.03 -6.50
CA VAL A 84 -6.06 0.38 -5.10
C VAL A 84 -4.58 0.68 -4.86
N VAL A 85 -4.30 1.83 -4.26
CA VAL A 85 -2.96 2.22 -3.84
C VAL A 85 -2.42 1.17 -2.85
N ALA A 86 -1.70 0.18 -3.36
CA ALA A 86 -1.11 -0.89 -2.55
C ALA A 86 0.17 -0.38 -1.89
N LYS A 87 0.03 0.27 -0.73
CA LYS A 87 1.16 0.61 0.12
C LYS A 87 1.45 -0.56 1.06
N PRO A 88 2.70 -1.04 1.14
CA PRO A 88 3.06 -1.99 2.18
C PRO A 88 2.88 -1.33 3.55
N TRP A 89 1.99 -1.91 4.36
CA TRP A 89 1.78 -1.47 5.74
C TRP A 89 2.62 -2.35 6.67
N THR A 90 3.57 -1.74 7.38
CA THR A 90 4.43 -2.44 8.34
C THR A 90 4.38 -1.75 9.69
N VAL A 91 4.40 -2.55 10.76
CA VAL A 91 4.53 -2.03 12.13
C VAL A 91 5.96 -2.27 12.58
N PRO A 92 6.81 -1.23 12.70
CA PRO A 92 8.18 -1.42 13.16
C PRO A 92 8.22 -1.66 14.66
N GLN A 93 9.28 -2.33 15.13
CA GLN A 93 9.50 -2.66 16.53
C GLN A 93 9.63 -1.42 17.46
N THR A 94 9.80 -0.23 16.89
CA THR A 94 9.83 1.05 17.62
C THR A 94 8.45 1.55 18.03
N GLY A 95 7.36 0.90 17.58
CA GLY A 95 5.99 1.29 17.91
C GLY A 95 5.50 2.58 17.24
N THR A 96 6.31 3.17 16.36
CA THR A 96 5.97 4.35 15.55
C THR A 96 5.60 3.93 14.14
N THR A 97 4.63 4.56 13.49
CA THR A 97 4.30 4.22 12.08
C THR A 97 5.47 4.59 11.17
N ALA A 98 5.98 3.63 10.40
CA ALA A 98 6.89 3.89 9.27
C ALA A 98 6.06 3.73 7.99
N GLU A 99 5.78 4.83 7.30
CA GLU A 99 5.08 4.83 6.02
C GLU A 99 6.07 5.24 4.92
N LYS A 100 6.11 4.45 3.84
CA LYS A 100 6.78 4.83 2.59
C LYS A 100 5.74 4.83 1.47
N HIS A 101 5.79 5.88 0.64
CA HIS A 101 5.00 5.97 -0.57
C HIS A 101 5.92 5.70 -1.76
N ASP A 102 5.69 4.61 -2.47
CA ASP A 102 6.35 4.32 -3.74
C ASP A 102 5.32 4.39 -4.88
N ALA A 103 5.71 4.96 -6.02
CA ALA A 103 4.84 5.07 -7.18
C ALA A 103 5.02 3.84 -8.08
N PHE A 104 3.97 3.42 -8.79
CA PHE A 104 4.06 2.31 -9.75
C PHE A 104 4.71 2.71 -11.11
N LEU A 105 5.39 3.86 -11.15
CA LEU A 105 5.99 4.39 -12.35
C LEU A 105 7.12 3.48 -12.86
N THR A 106 6.92 2.91 -14.04
CA THR A 106 7.91 2.10 -14.76
C THR A 106 8.18 2.72 -16.13
N LEU A 107 9.44 2.84 -16.51
CA LEU A 107 9.85 3.31 -17.84
C LEU A 107 10.06 2.11 -18.76
N LYS A 108 9.24 2.01 -19.81
CA LYS A 108 9.33 0.95 -20.82
C LYS A 108 9.97 1.52 -22.09
N SER A 109 11.22 1.12 -22.35
CA SER A 109 11.89 1.40 -23.62
C SER A 109 11.51 0.36 -24.67
N THR A 110 11.00 0.84 -25.81
CA THR A 110 10.72 0.02 -26.99
C THR A 110 11.66 0.46 -28.11
N TYR A 111 12.37 -0.49 -28.70
CA TYR A 111 13.22 -0.23 -29.87
C TYR A 111 12.36 -0.32 -31.13
N THR A 112 12.18 0.80 -31.81
CA THR A 112 11.52 0.86 -33.12
C THR A 112 12.55 1.16 -34.20
N ALA A 113 12.17 0.99 -35.47
CA ALA A 113 13.04 1.31 -36.61
C ALA A 113 13.50 2.79 -36.65
N ALA A 114 12.87 3.67 -35.86
CA ALA A 114 13.19 5.09 -35.74
C ALA A 114 14.07 5.45 -34.52
N GLY A 115 14.42 4.48 -33.66
CA GLY A 115 15.23 4.69 -32.46
C GLY A 115 14.63 4.06 -31.20
N GLU A 116 15.21 4.40 -30.04
CA GLU A 116 14.67 4.01 -28.74
C GLU A 116 13.57 4.99 -28.31
N GLU A 117 12.37 4.46 -28.06
CA GLU A 117 11.24 5.22 -27.54
C GLU A 117 10.94 4.76 -26.10
N THR A 118 11.10 5.66 -25.14
CA THR A 118 10.80 5.39 -23.73
C THR A 118 9.41 5.92 -23.38
N THR A 119 8.54 5.03 -22.90
CA THR A 119 7.19 5.36 -22.45
C THR A 119 7.07 5.16 -20.94
N ALA A 120 6.48 6.14 -20.26
CA ALA A 120 6.13 6.01 -18.85
C ALA A 120 4.80 5.26 -18.72
N ILE A 121 4.79 4.19 -17.96
CA ILE A 121 3.59 3.40 -17.65
C ILE A 121 3.50 3.15 -16.16
N ASP A 122 2.28 3.10 -15.62
CA ASP A 122 2.05 2.59 -14.28
C ASP A 122 1.95 1.07 -14.36
N ALA A 123 2.95 0.38 -13.82
CA ALA A 123 3.02 -1.08 -13.81
C ALA A 123 3.32 -1.58 -12.40
N PHE A 124 2.50 -2.52 -11.93
CA PHE A 124 2.72 -3.23 -10.67
C PHE A 124 3.23 -4.63 -11.00
N SER A 125 4.34 -5.02 -10.39
CA SER A 125 4.98 -6.32 -10.64
C SER A 125 5.03 -7.15 -9.36
N GLY A 126 4.95 -8.48 -9.50
CA GLY A 126 4.96 -9.40 -8.36
C GLY A 126 6.24 -9.35 -7.52
N SER A 127 7.35 -8.85 -8.06
CA SER A 127 8.57 -8.60 -7.28
C SER A 127 8.39 -7.51 -6.23
N GLN A 128 7.43 -6.60 -6.40
CA GLN A 128 7.11 -5.57 -5.39
C GLN A 128 6.37 -6.15 -4.17
N LEU A 129 5.84 -7.38 -4.25
CA LEU A 129 5.28 -8.11 -3.10
C LEU A 129 6.36 -8.71 -2.19
N LEU A 130 7.59 -8.83 -2.69
CA LEU A 130 8.77 -9.36 -2.00
C LEU A 130 9.91 -8.37 -2.19
N GLN A 131 9.91 -7.31 -1.39
CA GLN A 131 10.92 -6.27 -1.49
C GLN A 131 11.95 -6.41 -0.39
N ALA A 132 13.22 -6.56 -0.76
CA ALA A 132 14.32 -6.35 0.16
C ALA A 132 14.48 -4.83 0.38
N GLU A 133 14.29 -4.38 1.61
CA GLU A 133 14.48 -2.99 1.98
C GLU A 133 15.95 -2.76 2.40
N PRO A 134 16.65 -1.79 1.79
CA PRO A 134 17.93 -1.33 2.30
C PRO A 134 17.74 -0.61 3.64
N ASP A 135 18.56 -0.94 4.64
CA ASP A 135 18.51 -0.34 5.97
C ASP A 135 18.64 1.20 5.93
N ALA A 136 17.51 1.86 6.10
CA ALA A 136 17.41 3.32 6.09
C ALA A 136 17.96 3.98 7.37
N SER A 137 18.37 3.21 8.39
CA SER A 137 18.94 3.76 9.64
C SER A 137 20.32 4.42 9.46
N SER A 138 20.92 4.31 8.27
CA SER A 138 22.28 4.75 7.98
C SER A 138 22.42 6.21 7.50
N PHE A 139 21.32 6.93 7.28
CA PHE A 139 21.35 8.37 6.93
C PHE A 139 20.93 9.23 8.12
N PRO A 140 21.75 10.21 8.60
CA PRO A 140 22.68 11.05 7.85
C PRO A 140 24.17 10.93 8.27
N SER A 141 24.54 9.98 9.14
CA SER A 141 25.86 9.98 9.79
C SER A 141 26.92 9.05 9.18
N GLY A 142 26.71 8.52 7.97
CA GLY A 142 27.78 7.89 7.17
C GLY A 142 28.66 6.90 7.95
N GLY A 143 28.04 6.05 8.77
CA GLY A 143 28.74 5.16 9.69
C GLY A 143 29.23 3.90 8.99
N MET A 144 30.54 3.68 9.06
CA MET A 144 31.36 2.58 8.55
C MET A 144 30.94 1.18 9.10
N ARG A 145 29.68 0.78 8.93
CA ARG A 145 29.17 -0.57 9.19
C ARG A 145 28.75 -1.18 7.86
N SER A 146 29.18 -2.41 7.60
CA SER A 146 28.80 -3.16 6.40
C SER A 146 27.28 -3.28 6.33
N THR A 147 26.66 -2.58 5.39
CA THR A 147 25.20 -2.55 5.14
C THR A 147 24.64 -3.87 4.58
N PHE A 148 25.42 -4.96 4.60
CA PHE A 148 25.00 -6.25 4.08
C PHE A 148 24.10 -7.04 5.05
N GLU A 149 24.24 -6.84 6.37
CA GLU A 149 23.54 -7.65 7.39
C GLU A 149 22.20 -7.07 7.86
N ALA A 150 21.87 -5.82 7.51
CA ALA A 150 20.65 -5.14 7.99
C ALA A 150 19.52 -5.11 6.94
N ARG A 151 19.43 -6.13 6.08
CA ARG A 151 18.38 -6.18 5.06
C ARG A 151 17.05 -6.60 5.70
N GLY A 152 16.09 -5.68 5.74
CA GLY A 152 14.71 -6.02 6.01
C GLY A 152 14.10 -6.68 4.76
N TYR A 153 13.28 -7.71 4.92
CA TYR A 153 12.47 -8.22 3.83
C TYR A 153 11.02 -7.89 4.14
N THR A 154 10.40 -7.12 3.25
CA THR A 154 8.97 -6.85 3.29
C THR A 154 8.30 -7.87 2.39
N VAL A 155 7.50 -8.75 3.01
CA VAL A 155 6.74 -9.80 2.35
C VAL A 155 5.27 -9.50 2.54
N TRP A 156 4.48 -9.64 1.48
CA TRP A 156 3.03 -9.61 1.62
C TRP A 156 2.52 -10.81 2.45
N ASP A 157 1.82 -10.51 3.54
CA ASP A 157 1.07 -11.51 4.30
C ASP A 157 -0.27 -11.80 3.62
N THR A 158 -0.32 -12.92 2.89
CA THR A 158 -1.53 -13.38 2.18
C THR A 158 -2.72 -13.69 3.08
N THR A 159 -2.56 -13.69 4.41
CA THR A 159 -3.66 -13.84 5.37
C THR A 159 -4.35 -12.52 5.71
N SER A 160 -3.75 -11.38 5.35
CA SER A 160 -4.30 -10.03 5.52
C SER A 160 -4.61 -9.40 4.15
N PRO A 161 -5.90 -9.38 3.74
CA PRO A 161 -6.35 -8.82 2.46
C PRO A 161 -6.48 -7.29 2.46
#